data_AF-A0A7S1E3R7-F1
#
_entry.id   AF-A0A7S1E3R7-F1
#
_cell.length_a   1.000
_cell.length_b   1.000
_cell.length_c   1.000
_cell.angle_alpha   90.00
_cell.angle_beta   90.00
_cell.angle_gamma   90.00
#
_symmetry.space_group_name_H-M   'P 1'
#
loop_
_entity.id
_entity.type
_entity.pdbx_description
1 polymer ?
#
loop_
_entity_poly.entity_id
_entity_poly.type
_entity_poly.pdbx_seq_one_letter_code
_entity_poly.pdbx_strand_id
1 'polypeptide(L)'
;AGGGERGPQMSVIPQGKYRINPGLFKVTQVQVTDVPDNKVGIVTTREGASLATGEIAGPEVPGHNLFQDPQAFVNAGGTKGLQEQVLLAGRYFINPMFATV
;
A
#
# COMPACT_ATOMS: atom_id res chain seq x y z
N ALA A 1 20.87 5.57 -12.63
CA ALA A 1 20.63 4.65 -11.50
C ALA A 1 19.21 4.12 -11.63
N GLY A 2 19.03 2.81 -11.77
CA GLY A 2 17.86 2.20 -12.42
C GLY A 2 16.59 2.03 -11.58
N GLY A 3 16.37 2.83 -10.53
CA GLY A 3 15.09 2.95 -9.79
C GLY A 3 14.44 1.66 -9.28
N GLY A 4 15.13 0.52 -9.35
CA GLY A 4 14.59 -0.78 -8.97
C GLY A 4 14.87 -1.12 -7.51
N GLU A 5 13.98 -1.89 -6.92
CA GLU A 5 14.09 -2.33 -5.52
C GLU A 5 14.59 -3.77 -5.46
N ARG A 6 15.33 -4.11 -4.40
CA ARG A 6 15.70 -5.49 -4.11
C ARG A 6 14.64 -6.12 -3.21
N GLY A 7 14.13 -7.28 -3.60
CA GLY A 7 13.14 -8.03 -2.81
C GLY A 7 11.70 -7.81 -3.30
N PRO A 8 10.69 -7.99 -2.42
CA PRO A 8 9.31 -7.61 -2.73
C PRO A 8 9.26 -6.16 -3.17
N GLN A 9 8.61 -5.90 -4.30
CA GLN A 9 8.46 -4.54 -4.81
C GLN A 9 7.33 -3.82 -4.07
N MET A 10 7.50 -2.54 -3.78
CA MET A 10 6.48 -1.69 -3.16
C MET A 10 5.31 -1.44 -4.11
N SER A 11 5.58 -1.14 -5.38
CA SER A 11 4.56 -0.84 -6.38
C SER A 11 3.82 -2.11 -6.82
N VAL A 12 2.50 -2.01 -7.02
CA VAL A 12 1.70 -3.05 -7.69
C VAL A 12 1.56 -2.75 -9.17
N ILE A 13 1.46 -3.82 -9.96
CA ILE A 13 1.07 -3.73 -11.36
C ILE A 13 -0.45 -3.93 -11.48
N PRO A 14 -1.20 -2.96 -12.03
CA PRO A 14 -2.62 -3.13 -12.29
C PRO A 14 -2.91 -4.24 -13.31
N GLN A 15 -4.19 -4.48 -13.58
CA GLN A 15 -4.58 -5.42 -14.63
C GLN A 15 -4.13 -4.90 -16.01
N GLY A 16 -3.46 -5.77 -16.79
CA GLY A 16 -2.96 -5.40 -18.11
C GLY A 16 -1.99 -6.42 -18.68
N LYS A 17 -1.48 -6.13 -19.89
CA LYS A 17 -0.46 -6.94 -20.56
C LYS A 17 0.90 -6.26 -20.44
N TYR A 18 1.82 -6.88 -19.69
CA TYR A 18 3.15 -6.35 -19.43
C TYR A 18 4.24 -7.27 -19.98
N ARG A 19 5.36 -6.68 -20.39
CA ARG A 19 6.58 -7.40 -20.78
C ARG A 19 7.51 -7.52 -19.58
N ILE A 20 7.30 -8.54 -18.77
CA ILE A 20 8.10 -8.80 -17.56
C ILE A 20 9.10 -9.91 -17.88
N ASN A 21 10.35 -9.75 -17.45
CA ASN A 21 11.36 -10.81 -17.56
C ASN A 21 11.17 -11.83 -16.42
N PRO A 22 10.67 -13.05 -16.69
CA PRO A 22 10.39 -14.04 -15.66
C PRO A 22 11.67 -14.63 -15.03
N GLY A 23 12.85 -14.43 -15.62
CA GLY A 23 14.12 -14.83 -15.02
C GLY A 23 14.58 -13.90 -13.89
N LEU A 24 14.04 -12.68 -13.82
CA LEU A 24 14.37 -11.68 -12.79
C LEU A 24 13.24 -11.49 -11.78
N PHE A 25 11.98 -11.66 -12.21
CA PHE A 25 10.80 -11.37 -11.38
C PHE A 25 9.85 -12.54 -11.34
N LYS A 26 9.34 -12.83 -10.14
CA LYS A 26 8.17 -13.70 -9.95
C LYS A 26 6.93 -12.83 -9.78
N VAL A 27 5.94 -13.03 -10.65
CA VAL A 27 4.66 -12.32 -10.59
C VAL A 27 3.64 -13.23 -9.90
N THR A 28 2.96 -12.68 -8.90
CA THR A 28 1.90 -13.37 -8.16
C THR A 28 0.61 -12.59 -8.32
N GLN A 29 -0.46 -13.26 -8.72
CA GLN A 29 -1.80 -12.65 -8.75
C GLN A 29 -2.35 -12.58 -7.34
N VAL A 30 -2.88 -11.42 -6.97
CA VAL A 30 -3.49 -11.17 -5.67
C VAL A 30 -4.87 -10.57 -5.89
N GLN A 31 -5.78 -10.76 -4.92
CA GLN A 31 -7.10 -10.16 -4.98
C GLN A 31 -7.00 -8.65 -4.82
N VAL A 32 -7.83 -7.92 -5.56
CA VAL A 32 -7.96 -6.48 -5.42
C VAL A 32 -8.79 -6.18 -4.18
N THR A 33 -8.41 -5.16 -3.41
CA THR A 33 -9.18 -4.72 -2.24
C THR A 33 -10.46 -4.06 -2.71
N ASP A 34 -11.60 -4.60 -2.28
CA ASP A 34 -12.93 -4.09 -2.58
C ASP A 34 -13.60 -3.71 -1.26
N VAL A 35 -13.92 -2.42 -1.09
CA VAL A 35 -14.66 -1.91 0.05
C VAL A 35 -16.12 -1.76 -0.39
N PRO A 36 -17.04 -2.58 0.16
CA PRO A 36 -18.44 -2.53 -0.24
C PRO A 36 -19.12 -1.21 0.08
N ASP A 37 -20.20 -0.92 -0.62
CA ASP A 37 -21.09 0.20 -0.31
C ASP A 37 -21.54 0.16 1.15
N ASN A 38 -21.63 1.34 1.77
CA ASN A 38 -21.97 1.53 3.18
C ASN A 38 -20.97 0.91 4.18
N LYS A 39 -19.75 0.57 3.74
CA LYS A 39 -18.63 0.18 4.62
C LYS A 39 -17.45 1.12 4.45
N VAL A 40 -16.57 1.08 5.45
CA VAL A 40 -15.27 1.74 5.43
C VAL A 40 -14.17 0.68 5.59
N GLY A 41 -13.07 0.84 4.88
CA GLY A 41 -11.88 0.01 4.99
C GLY A 41 -10.92 0.59 6.02
N ILE A 42 -10.50 -0.22 6.98
CA ILE A 42 -9.53 0.18 8.02
C ILE A 42 -8.15 -0.27 7.58
N VAL A 43 -7.25 0.67 7.34
CA VAL A 43 -5.93 0.35 6.81
C VAL A 43 -4.93 0.10 7.93
N THR A 44 -4.19 -1.01 7.83
CA THR A 44 -3.01 -1.28 8.66
C THR A 44 -1.80 -1.46 7.75
N THR A 45 -0.81 -0.57 7.86
CA THR A 45 0.44 -0.60 7.10
C THR A 45 1.50 -1.40 7.86
N ARG A 46 2.41 -2.03 7.11
CA ARG A 46 3.54 -2.80 7.65
C ARG A 46 4.86 -2.03 7.58
N GLU A 47 4.93 -1.02 6.73
CA GLU A 47 6.10 -0.19 6.48
C GLU A 47 5.83 1.26 6.84
N GLY A 48 6.88 1.98 7.22
CA GLY A 48 6.81 3.38 7.66
C GLY A 48 7.54 3.64 8.98
N ALA A 49 7.50 4.90 9.43
CA ALA A 49 8.02 5.30 10.73
C ALA A 49 7.25 4.63 11.89
N SER A 50 7.87 4.52 13.05
CA SER A 50 7.16 4.03 14.24
C SER A 50 6.17 5.10 14.74
N LEU A 51 5.00 4.66 15.20
CA LEU A 51 4.05 5.52 15.93
C LEU A 51 4.72 6.12 17.16
N ALA A 52 4.31 7.35 17.52
CA ALA A 52 4.78 7.94 18.77
C ALA A 52 4.22 7.17 19.97
N THR A 53 4.96 7.18 21.08
CA THR A 53 4.53 6.51 22.30
C THR A 53 3.17 7.05 22.76
N GLY A 54 2.16 6.18 22.82
CA GLY A 54 0.80 6.53 23.24
C GLY A 54 -0.19 6.72 22.08
N GLU A 55 0.28 6.79 20.84
CA GLU A 55 -0.59 6.82 19.67
C GLU A 55 -1.01 5.41 19.26
N ILE A 56 -2.29 5.26 18.88
CA ILE A 56 -2.88 3.98 18.46
C ILE A 56 -2.94 3.88 16.93
N ALA A 57 -3.08 5.02 16.24
CA ALA A 57 -3.20 5.11 14.79
C ALA A 57 -2.29 6.21 14.23
N GLY A 58 -1.81 6.01 13.01
CA GLY A 58 -0.95 6.93 12.29
C GLY A 58 -1.70 8.08 11.65
N PRO A 59 -1.16 9.32 11.68
CA PRO A 59 -1.81 10.47 11.08
C PRO A 59 -1.89 10.33 9.55
N GLU A 60 -2.86 11.02 8.95
CA GLU A 60 -2.97 11.09 7.49
C GLU A 60 -1.78 11.83 6.87
N VAL A 61 -1.16 11.22 5.87
CA VAL A 61 -0.11 11.83 5.06
C VAL A 61 -0.62 12.07 3.64
N PRO A 62 -0.27 13.17 2.97
CA PRO A 62 -0.75 13.43 1.61
C PRO A 62 0.08 12.68 0.54
N GLY A 63 -0.48 12.55 -0.67
CA GLY A 63 0.30 12.23 -1.87
C GLY A 63 0.51 10.73 -2.19
N HIS A 64 0.04 9.81 -1.36
CA HIS A 64 0.22 8.35 -1.55
C HIS A 64 -0.97 7.62 -2.21
N ASN A 65 -1.89 8.40 -2.80
CA ASN A 65 -3.04 7.88 -3.55
C ASN A 65 -3.84 6.79 -2.81
N LEU A 66 -4.25 7.07 -1.56
CA LEU A 66 -5.05 6.15 -0.74
C LEU A 66 -4.36 4.79 -0.57
N PHE A 67 -3.06 4.82 -0.23
CA PHE A 67 -2.19 3.66 0.04
C PHE A 67 -1.84 2.81 -1.19
N GLN A 68 -2.22 3.26 -2.39
CA GLN A 68 -1.88 2.59 -3.65
C GLN A 68 -0.45 2.93 -4.13
N ASP A 69 0.16 3.97 -3.57
CA ASP A 69 1.58 4.27 -3.74
C ASP A 69 2.33 4.15 -2.40
N PRO A 70 2.81 2.95 -2.05
CA PRO A 70 3.52 2.73 -0.78
C PRO A 70 4.82 3.53 -0.66
N GLN A 71 5.52 3.75 -1.78
CA GLN A 71 6.78 4.48 -1.75
C GLN A 71 6.53 5.96 -1.46
N ALA A 72 5.49 6.55 -2.07
CA ALA A 72 5.06 7.91 -1.74
C ALA A 72 4.60 8.01 -0.27
N PHE A 73 3.90 7.01 0.26
CA PHE A 73 3.48 6.97 1.68
C PHE A 73 4.69 7.01 2.62
N VAL A 74 5.68 6.15 2.40
CA VAL A 74 6.89 6.08 3.23
C VAL A 74 7.71 7.37 3.09
N ASN A 75 7.85 7.91 1.86
CA ASN A 75 8.58 9.15 1.62
C ASN A 75 7.91 10.37 2.27
N ALA A 76 6.58 10.36 2.40
CA ALA A 76 5.82 11.40 3.08
C ALA A 76 5.86 11.29 4.62
N GLY A 77 6.61 10.33 5.16
CA GLY A 77 6.73 10.13 6.61
C GLY A 77 5.59 9.30 7.21
N GLY A 78 4.89 8.51 6.40
CA GLY A 78 3.83 7.63 6.88
C GLY A 78 4.32 6.63 7.93
N THR A 79 3.45 6.28 8.88
CA THR A 79 3.79 5.39 9.99
C THR A 79 3.33 3.96 9.75
N LYS A 80 4.04 2.98 10.31
CA LYS A 80 3.60 1.58 10.33
C LYS A 80 2.53 1.37 11.41
N GLY A 81 1.58 0.47 11.16
CA GLY A 81 0.49 0.13 12.07
C GLY A 81 -0.87 0.61 11.56
N LEU A 82 -1.84 0.70 12.48
CA LEU A 82 -3.19 1.20 12.18
C LEU A 82 -3.11 2.64 11.67
N GLN A 83 -3.94 3.01 10.70
CA GLN A 83 -4.00 4.36 10.15
C GLN A 83 -5.30 5.06 10.53
N GLU A 84 -5.24 6.38 10.74
CA GLU A 84 -6.43 7.21 10.94
C GLU A 84 -7.25 7.35 9.65
N GLN A 85 -6.57 7.43 8.50
CA GLN A 85 -7.22 7.55 7.20
C GLN A 85 -7.94 6.25 6.84
N VAL A 86 -9.25 6.35 6.58
CA VAL A 86 -10.10 5.24 6.14
C VAL A 86 -10.28 5.23 4.63
N LEU A 87 -10.50 4.04 4.07
CA LEU A 87 -10.92 3.90 2.68
C LEU A 87 -12.45 3.92 2.60
N LEU A 88 -12.98 4.73 1.68
CA LEU A 88 -14.41 4.75 1.38
C LEU A 88 -14.78 3.57 0.46
N ALA A 89 -16.08 3.39 0.20
CA ALA A 89 -16.55 2.39 -0.74
C ALA A 89 -15.88 2.57 -2.11
N GLY A 90 -15.36 1.47 -2.66
CA GLY A 90 -14.57 1.50 -3.88
C GLY A 90 -13.55 0.37 -3.99
N ARG A 91 -12.83 0.37 -5.10
CA ARG A 91 -11.86 -0.66 -5.45
C ARG A 91 -10.45 -0.09 -5.47
N TYR A 92 -9.56 -0.69 -4.69
CA TYR A 92 -8.21 -0.19 -4.45
C TYR A 92 -7.16 -1.25 -4.77
N PHE A 93 -6.10 -0.84 -5.47
CA PHE A 93 -4.97 -1.70 -5.80
C PHE A 93 -3.90 -1.60 -4.71
N ILE A 94 -4.19 -2.22 -3.57
CA ILE A 94 -3.28 -2.22 -2.42
C ILE A 94 -2.30 -3.39 -2.52
N ASN A 95 -1.02 -3.13 -2.26
CA ASN A 95 -0.02 -4.19 -2.13
C ASN A 95 -0.26 -4.95 -0.81
N PRO A 96 -0.59 -6.25 -0.84
CA PRO A 96 -0.87 -7.01 0.39
C PRO A 96 0.36 -7.20 1.27
N MET A 97 1.58 -7.05 0.72
CA MET A 97 2.80 -7.05 1.50
C MET A 97 3.02 -5.73 2.25
N PHE A 98 2.42 -4.64 1.76
CA PHE A 98 2.52 -3.32 2.37
C PHE A 98 1.40 -3.05 3.38
N ALA A 99 0.15 -3.30 3.02
CA ALA A 99 -1.00 -2.97 3.87
C ALA A 99 -2.11 -4.01 3.80
N THR A 100 -2.94 -4.05 4.84
CA THR A 100 -4.22 -4.78 4.91
C THR A 100 -5.35 -3.83 5.18
N VAL A 101 -6.53 -4.15 4.63
CA VAL A 101 -7.76 -3.35 4.67
C VAL A 101 -8.92 -4.24 5.11
#